data_AF-A0A7S0FFW0-F1
#
_entry.id   AF-A0A7S0FFW0-F1
#
_cell.length_a   1.000
_cell.length_b   1.000
_cell.length_c   1.000
_cell.angle_alpha   90.00
_cell.angle_beta   90.00
_cell.angle_gamma   90.00
#
_symmetry.space_group_name_H-M   'P 1'
#
loop_
_entity.id
_entity.type
_entity.pdbx_description
1 polymer ?
#
loop_
_entity_poly.entity_id
_entity_poly.type
_entity_poly.pdbx_seq_one_letter_code
_entity_poly.pdbx_strand_id
1 'polypeptide(L)'
;CDAGAILAQGPGAASLVDVLCERPLSAGVCGPGARRRAAGAMQGQVAAERGDLLQYLEECYVTDAPLSLAAVRGLLATSQPGCGWSLRSEDGLPLLHLAAMNEATPPAELGAVVSELLMHGAPPEATDGDGDTALEAVLQLAADMEADDSSSSDGAKRANMASVRALLCCPAMTIQTKQVFAVCAWLRRHMPESGRQEVLQDLELRVGKTEVAKAWGSEELLAYLEGRGYEEKRGVEARHVREFLERGAIPSHTQNGATALLLVVLNPYSLYTELVDIFRMMIQADPGVVAVRDGFKLTPMQWAADYVNVAQQHGLRQPNPAPLLALLPSLLALAPPEIDAGEVCLKVAPDGRCLSTPSRGAASVEPTRFLEGHRVICRVDAPGGAHVWEEGVVVGLWYREGCWPAEHPGAPYEVLLDIGTRVFALVDSDRIVRAEEAGPPRTSRRAAAPPPPRARAAAASAGGAGAAPRPRFQRRQRPDGSWELLDTVSGKARPASPPDSDEEV
;
A
#
# COMPACT_ATOMS: atom_id res chain seq x y z
N CYS A 1 -43.10 -3.16 -46.41
CA CYS A 1 -43.28 -4.57 -46.04
C CYS A 1 -43.09 -4.68 -44.55
N ASP A 2 -44.11 -5.23 -43.90
CA ASP A 2 -44.56 -4.87 -42.56
C ASP A 2 -43.63 -5.19 -41.39
N ALA A 3 -43.79 -4.34 -40.37
CA ALA A 3 -43.39 -4.56 -39.00
C ALA A 3 -44.32 -5.57 -38.33
N GLY A 4 -43.75 -6.45 -37.50
CA GLY A 4 -44.46 -7.38 -36.63
C GLY A 4 -43.87 -7.36 -35.22
N ALA A 5 -44.68 -6.91 -34.27
CA ALA A 5 -44.43 -6.93 -32.83
C ALA A 5 -44.86 -8.27 -32.22
N ILE A 6 -44.16 -8.81 -31.21
CA ILE A 6 -44.72 -9.63 -30.12
C ILE A 6 -43.94 -9.41 -28.81
N LEU A 7 -44.72 -9.30 -27.72
CA LEU A 7 -44.45 -9.12 -26.29
C LEU A 7 -43.66 -10.27 -25.61
N ALA A 8 -42.93 -9.98 -24.51
CA ALA A 8 -43.24 -10.47 -23.14
C ALA A 8 -42.14 -10.20 -22.08
N GLN A 9 -42.55 -9.47 -21.03
CA GLN A 9 -42.37 -9.71 -19.57
C GLN A 9 -40.97 -9.91 -18.93
N GLY A 10 -40.66 -9.05 -17.93
CA GLY A 10 -39.55 -9.18 -16.96
C GLY A 10 -39.79 -10.27 -15.89
N PRO A 11 -38.99 -10.39 -14.79
CA PRO A 11 -38.55 -9.30 -13.88
C PRO A 11 -37.05 -9.42 -13.46
N GLY A 12 -36.39 -8.55 -12.69
CA GLY A 12 -36.73 -7.32 -12.00
C GLY A 12 -35.44 -6.76 -11.39
N ALA A 13 -35.28 -5.43 -11.41
CA ALA A 13 -34.18 -4.73 -10.75
C ALA A 13 -34.81 -3.67 -9.85
N ALA A 14 -34.65 -3.83 -8.54
CA ALA A 14 -35.01 -2.82 -7.57
C ALA A 14 -33.97 -1.70 -7.61
N SER A 15 -34.37 -0.59 -8.22
CA SER A 15 -33.74 0.72 -8.11
C SER A 15 -34.34 1.43 -6.90
N LEU A 16 -33.50 1.99 -6.04
CA LEU A 16 -33.92 2.75 -4.86
C LEU A 16 -33.25 4.13 -4.91
N VAL A 17 -33.96 5.09 -5.51
CA VAL A 17 -33.77 6.54 -5.34
C VAL A 17 -35.17 7.18 -5.26
N ASP A 18 -35.37 7.90 -4.14
CA ASP A 18 -36.30 8.98 -3.80
C ASP A 18 -37.83 8.83 -3.85
N VAL A 19 -38.46 9.02 -2.68
CA VAL A 19 -39.64 9.89 -2.51
C VAL A 19 -39.60 10.62 -1.16
N LEU A 20 -39.51 11.95 -1.24
CA LEU A 20 -39.78 12.94 -0.20
C LEU A 20 -41.28 12.96 0.19
N CYS A 21 -41.57 13.09 1.48
CA CYS A 21 -42.87 13.60 1.95
C CYS A 21 -42.69 14.39 3.26
N GLU A 22 -42.96 15.69 3.19
CA GLU A 22 -42.98 16.64 4.30
C GLU A 22 -44.10 16.33 5.31
N ARG A 23 -43.83 16.52 6.62
CA ARG A 23 -44.78 17.02 7.66
C ARG A 23 -44.07 17.18 9.03
N PRO A 24 -44.67 17.92 10.01
CA PRO A 24 -44.03 19.09 10.59
C PRO A 24 -43.46 18.91 12.01
N LEU A 25 -42.63 19.89 12.38
CA LEU A 25 -42.03 20.19 13.68
C LEU A 25 -42.83 19.69 14.89
N SER A 26 -42.27 18.71 15.60
CA SER A 26 -42.62 18.41 16.99
C SER A 26 -41.49 18.85 17.90
N ALA A 27 -41.85 19.49 19.02
CA ALA A 27 -40.91 19.94 20.04
C ALA A 27 -40.27 18.71 20.71
N GLY A 28 -39.02 18.44 20.35
CA GLY A 28 -38.21 17.33 20.86
C GLY A 28 -37.66 17.61 22.26
N VAL A 29 -37.97 16.70 23.15
CA VAL A 29 -37.52 16.57 24.55
C VAL A 29 -35.99 16.60 24.66
N CYS A 30 -35.46 17.41 25.58
CA CYS A 30 -34.04 17.44 25.93
C CYS A 30 -33.57 16.06 26.43
N GLY A 31 -32.65 15.44 25.68
CA GLY A 31 -32.01 14.20 26.08
C GLY A 31 -31.07 14.35 27.29
N PRO A 32 -30.71 13.24 27.96
CA PRO A 32 -29.91 13.22 29.19
C PRO A 32 -28.48 13.81 29.07
N GLY A 33 -28.00 14.12 27.86
CA GLY A 33 -26.71 14.79 27.64
C GLY A 33 -26.63 16.23 28.15
N ALA A 34 -27.75 16.96 28.21
CA ALA A 34 -27.75 18.36 28.66
C ALA A 34 -27.45 18.52 30.16
N ARG A 35 -27.78 17.51 30.99
CA ARG A 35 -27.52 17.55 32.44
C ARG A 35 -26.07 17.23 32.81
N ARG A 36 -25.35 16.42 32.01
CA ARG A 36 -23.91 16.18 32.23
C ARG A 36 -23.07 17.41 31.88
N ARG A 37 -23.44 18.14 30.81
CA ARG A 37 -22.74 19.37 30.39
C ARG A 37 -22.78 20.50 31.42
N ALA A 38 -23.88 20.65 32.15
CA ALA A 38 -24.01 21.71 33.17
C ALA A 38 -23.20 21.44 34.46
N ALA A 39 -23.01 20.17 34.83
CA ALA A 39 -22.24 19.80 36.02
C ALA A 39 -20.72 19.98 35.81
N GLY A 40 -20.21 19.63 34.62
CA GLY A 40 -18.79 19.81 34.28
C GLY A 40 -18.35 21.27 34.25
N ALA A 41 -19.25 22.18 33.81
CA ALA A 41 -18.95 23.62 33.76
C ALA A 41 -18.67 24.25 35.15
N MET A 42 -19.31 23.75 36.22
CA MET A 42 -19.02 24.24 37.58
C MET A 42 -17.75 23.63 38.18
N GLN A 43 -17.36 22.42 37.79
CA GLN A 43 -16.17 21.75 38.31
C GLN A 43 -14.86 22.33 37.74
N GLY A 44 -14.82 22.63 36.43
CA GLY A 44 -13.66 23.29 35.82
C GLY A 44 -13.33 24.67 36.40
N GLN A 45 -14.31 25.37 36.98
CA GLN A 45 -14.04 26.61 37.74
C GLN A 45 -13.25 26.36 39.03
N VAL A 46 -13.45 25.21 39.70
CA VAL A 46 -12.77 24.88 40.96
C VAL A 46 -11.31 24.47 40.73
N ALA A 47 -11.00 23.78 39.64
CA ALA A 47 -9.61 23.51 39.26
C ALA A 47 -8.86 24.79 38.89
N ALA A 48 -9.52 25.72 38.19
CA ALA A 48 -8.95 27.03 37.86
C ALA A 48 -8.57 27.84 39.12
N GLU A 49 -9.31 27.69 40.22
CA GLU A 49 -9.02 28.34 41.50
C GLU A 49 -7.75 27.81 42.20
N ARG A 50 -7.31 26.58 41.87
CA ARG A 50 -6.08 26.00 42.43
C ARG A 50 -4.81 26.43 41.70
N GLY A 51 -4.94 27.12 40.56
CA GLY A 51 -3.81 27.65 39.80
C GLY A 51 -3.02 26.60 39.01
N ASP A 52 -3.55 25.38 38.83
CA ASP A 52 -2.89 24.30 38.10
C ASP A 52 -3.47 24.14 36.69
N LEU A 53 -2.67 24.51 35.69
CA LEU A 53 -3.05 24.39 34.28
C LEU A 53 -3.21 22.94 33.83
N LEU A 54 -2.37 22.01 34.33
CA LEU A 54 -2.47 20.60 33.94
C LEU A 54 -3.80 20.03 34.41
N GLN A 55 -4.12 20.23 35.70
CA GLN A 55 -5.37 19.73 36.29
C GLN A 55 -6.60 20.24 35.54
N TYR A 56 -6.61 21.53 35.16
CA TYR A 56 -7.70 22.11 34.37
C TYR A 56 -7.87 21.45 33.00
N LEU A 57 -6.78 21.29 32.25
CA LEU A 57 -6.82 20.69 30.91
C LEU A 57 -7.23 19.21 30.97
N GLU A 58 -6.71 18.46 31.93
CA GLU A 58 -7.01 17.05 32.16
C GLU A 58 -8.48 16.85 32.55
N GLU A 59 -9.01 17.66 33.47
CA GLU A 59 -10.43 17.59 33.86
C GLU A 59 -11.34 17.90 32.67
N CYS A 60 -11.03 18.94 31.89
CA CYS A 60 -11.80 19.27 30.69
C CYS A 60 -11.77 18.14 29.66
N TYR A 61 -10.61 17.51 29.46
CA TYR A 61 -10.45 16.38 28.54
C TYR A 61 -11.26 15.15 29.02
N VAL A 62 -11.05 14.71 30.26
CA VAL A 62 -11.72 13.52 30.83
C VAL A 62 -13.23 13.66 30.91
N THR A 63 -13.73 14.88 31.16
CA THR A 63 -15.17 15.15 31.28
C THR A 63 -15.85 15.58 29.99
N ASP A 64 -15.12 15.64 28.87
CA ASP A 64 -15.59 16.18 27.59
C ASP A 64 -16.21 17.59 27.75
N ALA A 65 -15.56 18.41 28.59
CA ALA A 65 -15.97 19.78 28.86
C ALA A 65 -15.17 20.76 27.99
N PRO A 66 -15.81 21.83 27.46
CA PRO A 66 -15.14 22.80 26.61
C PRO A 66 -14.11 23.59 27.41
N LEU A 67 -12.97 23.84 26.76
CA LEU A 67 -11.92 24.73 27.25
C LEU A 67 -12.37 26.19 27.16
N SER A 68 -11.83 27.02 28.05
CA SER A 68 -12.01 28.46 28.05
C SER A 68 -10.67 29.17 27.93
N LEU A 69 -10.51 29.99 26.91
CA LEU A 69 -9.34 30.84 26.69
C LEU A 69 -9.11 31.79 27.85
N ALA A 70 -10.18 32.32 28.45
CA ALA A 70 -10.08 33.20 29.61
C ALA A 70 -9.49 32.46 30.82
N ALA A 71 -9.90 31.22 31.07
CA ALA A 71 -9.36 30.39 32.15
C ALA A 71 -7.88 30.05 31.90
N VAL A 72 -7.54 29.60 30.69
CA VAL A 72 -6.17 29.28 30.31
C VAL A 72 -5.25 30.49 30.47
N ARG A 73 -5.66 31.68 30.01
CA ARG A 73 -4.90 32.93 30.21
C ARG A 73 -4.71 33.28 31.69
N GLY A 74 -5.77 33.11 32.50
CA GLY A 74 -5.69 33.33 33.94
C GLY A 74 -4.64 32.42 34.60
N LEU A 75 -4.67 31.13 34.27
CA LEU A 75 -3.75 30.12 34.80
C LEU A 75 -2.30 30.34 34.34
N LEU A 76 -2.10 30.74 33.08
CA LEU A 76 -0.77 31.10 32.57
C LEU A 76 -0.22 32.35 33.27
N ALA A 77 -1.05 33.35 33.54
CA ALA A 77 -0.64 34.58 34.22
C ALA A 77 -0.22 34.34 35.69
N THR A 78 -0.84 33.39 36.39
CA THR A 78 -0.46 33.03 37.77
C THR A 78 0.78 32.15 37.85
N SER A 79 1.15 31.50 36.76
CA SER A 79 2.29 30.58 36.67
C SER A 79 3.63 31.32 36.44
N GLN A 80 4.17 32.01 37.45
CA GLN A 80 5.51 32.64 37.37
C GLN A 80 6.64 31.77 37.95
N PRO A 81 7.87 31.78 37.39
CA PRO A 81 8.28 32.13 36.03
C PRO A 81 8.62 30.84 35.25
N GLY A 82 7.63 30.30 34.54
CA GLY A 82 7.78 29.14 33.67
C GLY A 82 6.72 28.09 34.00
N CYS A 83 5.69 28.02 33.16
CA CYS A 83 4.81 26.86 33.17
C CYS A 83 5.67 25.60 32.96
N GLY A 84 5.51 24.60 33.81
CA GLY A 84 6.22 23.34 33.69
C GLY A 84 5.74 22.59 32.46
N TRP A 85 6.20 22.95 31.27
CA TRP A 85 5.76 22.32 30.02
C TRP A 85 6.12 20.83 29.91
N SER A 86 6.99 20.35 30.80
CA SER A 86 7.31 18.94 30.98
C SER A 86 6.29 18.17 31.82
N LEU A 87 5.31 18.85 32.42
CA LEU A 87 4.21 18.21 33.14
C LEU A 87 3.37 17.38 32.18
N ARG A 88 2.85 16.26 32.69
CA ARG A 88 2.08 15.26 31.95
C ARG A 88 0.90 14.81 32.79
N SER A 89 -0.20 14.45 32.13
CA SER A 89 -1.37 13.82 32.77
C SER A 89 -1.03 12.46 33.38
N GLU A 90 -1.99 11.85 34.07
CA GLU A 90 -1.86 10.47 34.56
C GLU A 90 -1.59 9.47 33.42
N ASP A 91 -2.15 9.72 32.23
CA ASP A 91 -1.94 8.94 31.01
C ASP A 91 -0.66 9.34 30.23
N GLY A 92 0.15 10.24 30.78
CA GLY A 92 1.41 10.67 30.16
C GLY A 92 1.26 11.72 29.04
N LEU A 93 0.07 12.28 28.84
CA LEU A 93 -0.21 13.29 27.80
C LEU A 93 0.37 14.66 28.20
N PRO A 94 1.16 15.30 27.33
CA PRO A 94 1.55 16.70 27.51
C PRO A 94 0.33 17.65 27.54
N LEU A 95 0.50 18.83 28.16
CA LEU A 95 -0.54 19.86 28.23
C LEU A 95 -1.09 20.24 26.84
N LEU A 96 -0.21 20.33 25.83
CA LEU A 96 -0.60 20.70 24.48
C LEU A 96 -1.50 19.64 23.82
N HIS A 97 -1.27 18.35 24.08
CA HIS A 97 -2.10 17.24 23.58
C HIS A 97 -3.51 17.32 24.18
N LEU A 98 -3.61 17.45 25.50
CA LEU A 98 -4.89 17.58 26.21
C LEU A 98 -5.74 18.74 25.66
N ALA A 99 -5.08 19.86 25.36
CA ALA A 99 -5.74 21.01 24.75
C ALA A 99 -6.16 20.72 23.30
N ALA A 100 -5.23 20.27 22.45
CA ALA A 100 -5.45 20.12 21.02
C ALA A 100 -6.51 19.05 20.67
N MET A 101 -6.66 18.02 21.51
CA MET A 101 -7.60 16.91 21.33
C MET A 101 -8.99 17.15 21.99
N ASN A 102 -9.26 18.33 22.56
CA ASN A 102 -10.54 18.60 23.22
C ASN A 102 -11.64 18.97 22.21
N GLU A 103 -12.29 17.96 21.62
CA GLU A 103 -13.33 18.12 20.59
C GLU A 103 -14.63 18.79 21.10
N ALA A 104 -14.86 18.81 22.42
CA ALA A 104 -15.98 19.53 23.02
C ALA A 104 -15.85 21.06 22.91
N THR A 105 -14.64 21.56 22.68
CA THR A 105 -14.38 23.00 22.61
C THR A 105 -14.83 23.57 21.25
N PRO A 106 -15.59 24.68 21.23
CA PRO A 106 -15.97 25.33 19.98
C PRO A 106 -14.73 25.65 19.12
N PRO A 107 -14.78 25.45 17.78
CA PRO A 107 -13.58 25.53 16.93
C PRO A 107 -12.76 26.82 17.08
N ALA A 108 -13.44 27.98 17.12
CA ALA A 108 -12.77 29.27 17.27
C ALA A 108 -12.08 29.43 18.64
N GLU A 109 -12.69 28.91 19.70
CA GLU A 109 -12.14 28.94 21.06
C GLU A 109 -10.95 27.98 21.16
N LEU A 110 -11.07 26.78 20.59
CA LEU A 110 -10.03 25.75 20.61
C LEU A 110 -8.76 26.22 19.90
N GLY A 111 -8.88 26.76 18.68
CA GLY A 111 -7.74 27.31 17.95
C GLY A 111 -7.05 28.44 18.73
N ALA A 112 -7.82 29.27 19.45
CA ALA A 112 -7.28 30.33 20.28
C ALA A 112 -6.56 29.79 21.53
N VAL A 113 -7.11 28.78 22.21
CA VAL A 113 -6.46 28.12 23.36
C VAL A 113 -5.13 27.48 22.95
N VAL A 114 -5.13 26.70 21.88
CA VAL A 114 -3.91 26.04 21.38
C VAL A 114 -2.86 27.08 21.01
N SER A 115 -3.25 28.14 20.30
CA SER A 115 -2.35 29.25 19.97
C SER A 115 -1.79 29.95 21.22
N GLU A 116 -2.60 30.16 22.25
CA GLU A 116 -2.19 30.78 23.50
C GLU A 116 -1.12 29.97 24.23
N LEU A 117 -1.28 28.64 24.30
CA LEU A 117 -0.30 27.73 24.89
C LEU A 117 1.03 27.78 24.13
N LEU A 118 0.97 27.74 22.79
CA LEU A 118 2.15 27.81 21.93
C LEU A 118 2.90 29.14 22.07
N MET A 119 2.17 30.27 22.16
CA MET A 119 2.77 31.59 22.40
C MET A 119 3.49 31.69 23.76
N HIS A 120 3.06 30.92 24.76
CA HIS A 120 3.71 30.85 26.08
C HIS A 120 4.83 29.81 26.16
N GLY A 121 5.19 29.18 25.03
CA GLY A 121 6.33 28.28 24.93
C GLY A 121 6.00 26.80 25.15
N ALA A 122 4.73 26.40 25.04
CA ALA A 122 4.40 24.98 24.97
C ALA A 122 5.15 24.32 23.79
N PRO A 123 5.90 23.24 24.01
CA PRO A 123 6.73 22.61 22.98
C PRO A 123 5.86 21.81 21.99
N PRO A 124 5.75 22.21 20.71
CA PRO A 124 4.93 21.50 19.72
C PRO A 124 5.50 20.12 19.35
N GLU A 125 6.80 19.91 19.58
CA GLU A 125 7.51 18.66 19.31
C GLU A 125 7.53 17.70 20.52
N ALA A 126 6.90 18.07 21.64
CA ALA A 126 6.75 17.12 22.74
C ALA A 126 5.92 15.93 22.27
N THR A 127 6.33 14.73 22.65
CA THR A 127 5.61 13.50 22.34
C THR A 127 4.92 12.95 23.58
N ASP A 128 3.83 12.24 23.39
CA ASP A 128 3.15 11.44 24.41
C ASP A 128 3.84 10.07 24.65
N GLY A 129 3.12 9.13 25.26
CA GLY A 129 3.60 7.78 25.54
C GLY A 129 3.75 6.90 24.30
N ASP A 130 3.02 7.19 23.22
CA ASP A 130 3.08 6.46 21.95
C ASP A 130 4.13 7.04 20.99
N GLY A 131 4.66 8.22 21.34
CA GLY A 131 5.68 8.91 20.56
C GLY A 131 5.10 9.93 19.58
N ASP A 132 3.81 10.24 19.68
CA ASP A 132 3.11 11.15 18.78
C ASP A 132 3.20 12.58 19.30
N THR A 133 3.46 13.51 18.37
CA THR A 133 3.31 14.95 18.62
C THR A 133 1.84 15.34 18.75
N ALA A 134 1.54 16.54 19.27
CA ALA A 134 0.15 17.00 19.37
C ALA A 134 -0.54 17.08 17.99
N LEU A 135 0.21 17.34 16.92
CA LEU A 135 -0.32 17.28 15.56
C LEU A 135 -0.67 15.83 15.17
N GLU A 136 0.25 14.89 15.34
CA GLU A 136 0.03 13.48 15.00
C GLU A 136 -1.15 12.89 15.79
N ALA A 137 -1.26 13.21 17.09
CA ALA A 137 -2.38 12.77 17.94
C ALA A 137 -3.75 13.28 17.45
N VAL A 138 -3.87 14.55 17.02
CA VAL A 138 -5.12 15.08 16.46
C VAL A 138 -5.47 14.45 15.11
N LEU A 139 -4.47 14.16 14.27
CA LEU A 139 -4.68 13.47 13.00
C LEU A 139 -5.15 12.03 13.22
N GLN A 140 -4.58 11.33 14.22
CA GLN A 140 -4.94 9.96 14.57
C GLN A 140 -6.35 9.87 15.18
N LEU A 141 -6.71 10.81 16.07
CA LEU A 141 -8.03 10.85 16.70
C LEU A 141 -9.16 10.84 15.65
N ALA A 142 -9.02 11.65 14.59
CA ALA A 142 -9.99 11.70 13.51
C ALA A 142 -10.05 10.41 12.66
N ALA A 143 -8.93 9.69 12.55
CA ALA A 143 -8.88 8.41 11.83
C ALA A 143 -9.59 7.30 12.62
N ASP A 144 -9.44 7.28 13.95
CA ASP A 144 -10.06 6.29 14.82
C ASP A 144 -11.59 6.43 14.84
N MET A 145 -12.12 7.66 14.75
CA MET A 145 -13.57 7.90 14.70
C MET A 145 -14.29 7.23 13.52
N GLU A 146 -13.62 7.06 12.38
CA GLU A 146 -14.22 6.40 11.21
C GLU A 146 -14.29 4.88 11.36
N ALA A 147 -13.38 4.28 12.13
CA ALA A 147 -13.37 2.84 12.35
C ALA A 147 -14.59 2.37 13.16
N ASP A 148 -15.15 3.25 14.00
CA ASP A 148 -16.25 2.92 14.91
C ASP A 148 -17.66 3.05 14.30
N ASP A 149 -17.78 3.34 12.99
CA ASP A 149 -19.06 3.63 12.28
C ASP A 149 -19.92 4.72 12.96
N SER A 150 -19.32 5.43 13.92
CA SER A 150 -19.92 6.56 14.59
C SER A 150 -19.69 7.77 13.70
N SER A 151 -20.76 8.33 13.13
CA SER A 151 -20.64 9.56 12.35
C SER A 151 -20.09 10.66 13.25
N SER A 152 -18.78 10.93 13.17
CA SER A 152 -18.16 12.06 13.86
C SER A 152 -18.97 13.31 13.60
N SER A 153 -19.34 14.03 14.66
CA SER A 153 -20.08 15.27 14.50
C SER A 153 -19.27 16.28 13.67
N ASP A 154 -19.96 17.08 12.84
CA ASP A 154 -19.33 18.19 12.11
C ASP A 154 -18.63 19.18 13.06
N GLY A 155 -19.07 19.25 14.32
CA GLY A 155 -18.44 20.06 15.37
C GLY A 155 -17.02 19.58 15.70
N ALA A 156 -16.86 18.28 15.96
CA ALA A 156 -15.57 17.66 16.26
C ALA A 156 -14.58 17.81 15.10
N LYS A 157 -15.02 17.56 13.85
CA LYS A 157 -14.19 17.77 12.65
C LYS A 157 -13.69 19.21 12.54
N ARG A 158 -14.56 20.20 12.78
CA ARG A 158 -14.17 21.62 12.77
C ARG A 158 -13.24 21.98 13.93
N ALA A 159 -13.42 21.36 15.10
CA ALA A 159 -12.56 21.55 16.25
C ALA A 159 -11.13 21.04 15.95
N ASN A 160 -11.01 19.79 15.46
CA ASN A 160 -9.74 19.20 15.04
C ASN A 160 -9.04 20.05 13.97
N MET A 161 -9.81 20.56 13.00
CA MET A 161 -9.28 21.49 12.00
C MET A 161 -8.75 22.79 12.60
N ALA A 162 -9.43 23.38 13.59
CA ALA A 162 -8.92 24.56 14.28
C ALA A 162 -7.63 24.28 15.06
N SER A 163 -7.53 23.12 15.73
CA SER A 163 -6.30 22.68 16.40
C SER A 163 -5.14 22.49 15.42
N VAL A 164 -5.36 21.78 14.32
CA VAL A 164 -4.35 21.58 13.27
C VAL A 164 -3.88 22.92 12.72
N ARG A 165 -4.79 23.85 12.41
CA ARG A 165 -4.41 25.19 11.94
C ARG A 165 -3.55 25.94 12.95
N ALA A 166 -3.93 25.93 14.24
CA ALA A 166 -3.15 26.57 15.29
C ALA A 166 -1.72 25.99 15.42
N LEU A 167 -1.58 24.66 15.36
CA LEU A 167 -0.29 23.97 15.37
C LEU A 167 0.55 24.32 14.13
N LEU A 168 -0.06 24.26 12.95
CA LEU A 168 0.58 24.64 11.68
C LEU A 168 0.93 26.12 11.58
N CYS A 169 0.33 26.99 12.40
CA CYS A 169 0.72 28.41 12.46
C CYS A 169 1.90 28.67 13.42
N CYS A 170 2.31 27.70 14.25
CA CYS A 170 3.37 27.89 15.24
C CYS A 170 4.78 27.89 14.62
N PRO A 171 5.53 29.01 14.61
CA PRO A 171 6.83 29.09 13.95
C PRO A 171 7.89 28.16 14.57
N ALA A 172 7.72 27.77 15.83
CA ALA A 172 8.65 26.88 16.54
C ALA A 172 8.53 25.41 16.12
N MET A 173 7.41 25.01 15.52
CA MET A 173 7.19 23.65 15.03
C MET A 173 7.98 23.42 13.74
N THR A 174 8.67 22.29 13.59
CA THR A 174 9.32 21.94 12.32
C THR A 174 8.48 20.93 11.57
N ILE A 175 7.83 21.37 10.49
CA ILE A 175 6.96 20.50 9.69
C ILE A 175 7.82 19.70 8.70
N GLN A 176 7.90 18.39 8.92
CA GLN A 176 8.62 17.45 8.07
C GLN A 176 7.76 17.02 6.88
N THR A 177 8.37 16.59 5.77
CA THR A 177 7.64 16.06 4.60
C THR A 177 6.63 14.99 4.99
N LYS A 178 6.98 14.04 5.89
CA LYS A 178 6.04 13.00 6.35
C LYS A 178 4.74 13.60 6.95
N GLN A 179 4.84 14.71 7.66
CA GLN A 179 3.69 15.38 8.29
C GLN A 179 2.87 16.14 7.25
N VAL A 180 3.48 16.72 6.21
CA VAL A 180 2.75 17.35 5.09
C VAL A 180 1.84 16.32 4.42
N PHE A 181 2.37 15.13 4.13
CA PHE A 181 1.59 14.04 3.55
C PHE A 181 0.51 13.53 4.51
N ALA A 182 0.81 13.37 5.79
CA ALA A 182 -0.18 12.95 6.79
C ALA A 182 -1.35 13.95 6.90
N VAL A 183 -1.08 15.26 6.93
CA VAL A 183 -2.13 16.29 6.95
C VAL A 183 -2.94 16.29 5.67
N CYS A 184 -2.31 16.15 4.49
CA CYS A 184 -3.04 16.07 3.21
C CYS A 184 -3.97 14.85 3.16
N ALA A 185 -3.48 13.68 3.59
CA ALA A 185 -4.27 12.45 3.67
C ALA A 185 -5.47 12.62 4.60
N TRP A 186 -5.22 13.18 5.79
CA TRP A 186 -6.26 13.47 6.77
C TRP A 186 -7.33 14.44 6.24
N LEU A 187 -6.91 15.53 5.59
CA LEU A 187 -7.81 16.52 4.98
C LEU A 187 -8.74 15.90 3.95
N ARG A 188 -8.20 15.04 3.08
CA ARG A 188 -8.97 14.41 2.01
C ARG A 188 -10.03 13.46 2.56
N ARG A 189 -9.67 12.64 3.54
CA ARG A 189 -10.52 11.58 4.07
C ARG A 189 -11.56 12.10 5.05
N HIS A 190 -11.10 12.86 6.04
CA HIS A 190 -11.89 13.10 7.24
C HIS A 190 -12.60 14.45 7.22
N MET A 191 -12.02 15.45 6.55
CA MET A 191 -12.47 16.84 6.67
C MET A 191 -13.43 17.29 5.56
N PRO A 192 -14.41 18.15 5.88
CA PRO A 192 -15.30 18.73 4.87
C PRO A 192 -14.56 19.69 3.93
N GLU A 193 -15.02 19.80 2.69
CA GLU A 193 -14.39 20.68 1.68
C GLU A 193 -14.27 22.14 2.11
N SER A 194 -15.24 22.63 2.90
CA SER A 194 -15.37 24.03 3.31
C SER A 194 -14.26 24.56 4.23
N GLY A 195 -13.31 23.74 4.66
CA GLY A 195 -12.14 24.18 5.43
C GLY A 195 -10.79 23.65 4.94
N ARG A 196 -10.76 22.73 3.95
CA ARG A 196 -9.52 22.16 3.43
C ARG A 196 -8.56 23.22 2.89
N GLN A 197 -9.10 24.21 2.17
CA GLN A 197 -8.30 25.26 1.54
C GLN A 197 -7.56 26.13 2.57
N GLU A 198 -8.15 26.36 3.74
CA GLU A 198 -7.51 27.15 4.79
C GLU A 198 -6.29 26.41 5.37
N VAL A 199 -6.43 25.12 5.66
CA VAL A 199 -5.32 24.28 6.15
C VAL A 199 -4.22 24.12 5.10
N LEU A 200 -4.61 23.92 3.83
CA LEU A 200 -3.65 23.84 2.72
C LEU A 200 -2.89 25.16 2.58
N GLN A 201 -3.56 26.31 2.67
CA GLN A 201 -2.91 27.61 2.64
C GLN A 201 -1.92 27.80 3.80
N ASP A 202 -2.31 27.40 5.01
CA ASP A 202 -1.42 27.45 6.18
C ASP A 202 -0.19 26.54 5.97
N LEU A 203 -0.36 25.34 5.41
CA LEU A 203 0.76 24.47 5.01
C LEU A 203 1.63 25.11 3.93
N GLU A 204 1.04 25.69 2.88
CA GLU A 204 1.78 26.31 1.78
C GLU A 204 2.67 27.45 2.26
N LEU A 205 2.18 28.25 3.22
CA LEU A 205 2.96 29.32 3.87
C LEU A 205 4.15 28.76 4.66
N ARG A 206 4.03 27.56 5.22
CA ARG A 206 5.03 26.95 6.09
C ARG A 206 6.10 26.15 5.35
N VAL A 207 5.70 25.30 4.41
CA VAL A 207 6.60 24.36 3.73
C VAL A 207 6.79 24.68 2.25
N GLY A 208 6.03 25.64 1.72
CA GLY A 208 6.06 26.05 0.32
C GLY A 208 5.05 25.31 -0.55
N LYS A 209 4.50 26.05 -1.52
CA LYS A 209 3.46 25.58 -2.44
C LYS A 209 3.81 24.29 -3.20
N THR A 210 5.07 24.12 -3.58
CA THR A 210 5.51 22.95 -4.35
C THR A 210 5.38 21.67 -3.53
N GLU A 211 5.74 21.68 -2.24
CA GLU A 211 5.69 20.47 -1.41
C GLU A 211 4.25 20.06 -1.12
N VAL A 212 3.38 21.05 -0.81
CA VAL A 212 1.94 20.81 -0.62
C VAL A 212 1.28 20.31 -1.90
N ALA A 213 1.60 20.89 -3.06
CA ALA A 213 1.05 20.45 -4.34
C ALA A 213 1.40 18.98 -4.66
N LYS A 214 2.63 18.55 -4.34
CA LYS A 214 3.04 17.13 -4.48
C LYS A 214 2.23 16.22 -3.56
N ALA A 215 2.13 16.57 -2.27
CA ALA A 215 1.41 15.77 -1.29
C ALA A 215 -0.09 15.67 -1.63
N TRP A 216 -0.73 16.81 -1.88
CA TRP A 216 -2.14 16.87 -2.26
C TRP A 216 -2.43 16.17 -3.59
N GLY A 217 -1.57 16.37 -4.61
CA GLY A 217 -1.71 15.69 -5.89
C GLY A 217 -1.56 14.17 -5.78
N SER A 218 -0.72 13.69 -4.86
CA SER A 218 -0.57 12.25 -4.58
C SER A 218 -1.85 11.68 -3.94
N GLU A 219 -2.45 12.41 -3.00
CA GLU A 219 -3.72 12.03 -2.36
C GLU A 219 -4.90 12.01 -3.35
N GLU A 220 -4.99 12.99 -4.25
CA GLU A 220 -6.02 13.00 -5.29
C GLU A 220 -5.83 11.86 -6.31
N LEU A 221 -4.59 11.54 -6.66
CA LEU A 221 -4.27 10.39 -7.52
C LEU A 221 -4.74 9.08 -6.87
N LEU A 222 -4.44 8.86 -5.58
CA LEU A 222 -4.88 7.68 -4.86
C LEU A 222 -6.41 7.58 -4.82
N ALA A 223 -7.10 8.68 -4.48
CA ALA A 223 -8.55 8.71 -4.45
C ALA A 223 -9.19 8.42 -5.81
N TYR A 224 -8.62 8.98 -6.89
CA TYR A 224 -9.06 8.66 -8.25
C TYR A 224 -8.91 7.16 -8.54
N LEU A 225 -7.78 6.55 -8.20
CA LEU A 225 -7.53 5.13 -8.45
C LEU A 225 -8.44 4.22 -7.61
N GLU A 226 -8.66 4.56 -6.33
CA GLU A 226 -9.58 3.87 -5.42
C GLU A 226 -11.01 3.91 -5.97
N GLY A 227 -11.51 5.10 -6.33
CA GLY A 227 -12.84 5.29 -6.89
C GLY A 227 -13.04 4.48 -8.18
N ARG A 228 -12.05 4.46 -9.08
CA ARG A 228 -12.11 3.67 -10.31
C ARG A 228 -12.17 2.16 -10.05
N GLY A 229 -11.28 1.65 -9.19
CA GLY A 229 -11.15 0.21 -8.95
C GLY A 229 -12.29 -0.38 -8.12
N TYR A 230 -12.69 0.30 -7.05
CA TYR A 230 -13.55 -0.28 -6.00
C TYR A 230 -14.98 0.26 -6.03
N GLU A 231 -15.18 1.54 -6.35
CA GLU A 231 -16.51 2.16 -6.34
C GLU A 231 -17.19 2.04 -7.71
N GLU A 232 -16.53 2.54 -8.75
CA GLU A 232 -17.07 2.57 -10.12
C GLU A 232 -16.91 1.25 -10.86
N LYS A 233 -15.92 0.42 -10.46
CA LYS A 233 -15.52 -0.80 -11.17
C LYS A 233 -15.19 -0.55 -12.65
N ARG A 234 -14.36 0.47 -12.89
CA ARG A 234 -13.95 0.93 -14.23
C ARG A 234 -12.43 0.98 -14.33
N GLY A 235 -11.94 0.83 -15.56
CA GLY A 235 -10.51 0.92 -15.86
C GLY A 235 -9.93 2.31 -15.56
N VAL A 236 -8.64 2.36 -15.27
CA VAL A 236 -7.89 3.62 -15.11
C VAL A 236 -7.60 4.23 -16.48
N GLU A 237 -7.66 5.57 -16.57
CA GLU A 237 -7.41 6.32 -17.80
C GLU A 237 -6.07 7.06 -17.71
N ALA A 238 -5.18 6.86 -18.68
CA ALA A 238 -3.82 7.38 -18.69
C ALA A 238 -3.78 8.91 -18.67
N ARG A 239 -4.76 9.56 -19.32
CA ARG A 239 -4.88 11.03 -19.32
C ARG A 239 -4.98 11.59 -17.90
N HIS A 240 -5.84 11.04 -17.05
CA HIS A 240 -6.04 11.55 -15.70
C HIS A 240 -4.82 11.29 -14.82
N VAL A 241 -4.20 10.11 -14.94
CA VAL A 241 -2.94 9.81 -14.26
C VAL A 241 -1.86 10.84 -14.65
N ARG A 242 -1.73 11.16 -15.95
CA ARG A 242 -0.80 12.18 -16.43
C ARG A 242 -1.04 13.55 -15.79
N GLU A 243 -2.30 14.00 -15.75
CA GLU A 243 -2.68 15.28 -15.15
C GLU A 243 -2.24 15.38 -13.67
N PHE A 244 -2.34 14.29 -12.90
CA PHE A 244 -1.83 14.26 -11.52
C PHE A 244 -0.30 14.27 -11.44
N LEU A 245 0.39 13.49 -12.28
CA LEU A 245 1.86 13.44 -12.30
C LEU A 245 2.47 14.78 -12.74
N GLU A 246 1.86 15.48 -13.70
CA GLU A 246 2.29 16.82 -14.13
C GLU A 246 2.14 17.87 -13.01
N ARG A 247 1.22 17.65 -12.06
CA ARG A 247 1.07 18.46 -10.84
C ARG A 247 2.06 18.08 -9.73
N GLY A 248 2.86 17.05 -9.94
CA GLY A 248 3.90 16.59 -9.01
C GLY A 248 3.46 15.45 -8.09
N ALA A 249 2.36 14.75 -8.37
CA ALA A 249 1.99 13.55 -7.62
C ALA A 249 3.14 12.51 -7.60
N ILE A 250 3.32 11.84 -6.47
CA ILE A 250 4.40 10.87 -6.22
C ILE A 250 3.80 9.46 -6.19
N PRO A 251 4.07 8.62 -7.21
CA PRO A 251 3.54 7.25 -7.27
C PRO A 251 3.87 6.34 -6.07
N SER A 252 5.05 6.51 -5.43
CA SER A 252 5.42 5.73 -4.23
C SER A 252 4.75 6.18 -2.95
N HIS A 253 3.99 7.29 -2.97
CA HIS A 253 3.19 7.68 -1.82
C HIS A 253 2.20 6.56 -1.48
N THR A 254 2.15 6.18 -0.19
CA THR A 254 1.36 5.06 0.29
C THR A 254 0.20 5.52 1.13
N GLN A 255 -0.93 4.86 0.94
CA GLN A 255 -2.11 5.00 1.77
C GLN A 255 -2.57 3.60 2.20
N ASN A 256 -2.67 3.36 3.51
CA ASN A 256 -2.96 2.03 4.08
C ASN A 256 -2.02 0.93 3.53
N GLY A 257 -0.77 1.31 3.24
CA GLY A 257 0.23 0.43 2.62
C GLY A 257 0.12 0.27 1.10
N ALA A 258 -0.92 0.82 0.45
CA ALA A 258 -1.06 0.74 -1.00
C ALA A 258 -0.48 1.98 -1.70
N THR A 259 0.37 1.76 -2.72
CA THR A 259 0.86 2.83 -3.60
C THR A 259 -0.07 3.07 -4.78
N ALA A 260 0.12 4.19 -5.49
CA ALA A 260 -0.62 4.46 -6.72
C ALA A 260 -0.39 3.36 -7.78
N LEU A 261 0.85 2.90 -7.94
CA LEU A 261 1.14 1.80 -8.87
C LEU A 261 0.45 0.50 -8.45
N LEU A 262 0.41 0.21 -7.14
CA LEU A 262 -0.29 -0.97 -6.65
C LEU A 262 -1.79 -0.89 -6.95
N LEU A 263 -2.44 0.26 -6.71
CA LEU A 263 -3.86 0.43 -7.03
C LEU A 263 -4.17 0.28 -8.53
N VAL A 264 -3.25 0.71 -9.41
CA VAL A 264 -3.38 0.45 -10.85
C VAL A 264 -3.31 -1.04 -11.16
N VAL A 265 -2.36 -1.76 -10.54
CA VAL A 265 -2.21 -3.21 -10.70
C VAL A 265 -3.43 -3.98 -10.16
N LEU A 266 -3.96 -3.56 -9.02
CA LEU A 266 -5.13 -4.16 -8.37
C LEU A 266 -6.44 -3.83 -9.08
N ASN A 267 -6.45 -2.99 -10.13
CA ASN A 267 -7.64 -2.67 -10.90
C ASN A 267 -7.77 -3.61 -12.12
N PRO A 268 -8.61 -4.66 -12.05
CA PRO A 268 -8.73 -5.64 -13.13
C PRO A 268 -9.61 -5.15 -14.29
N TYR A 269 -10.15 -3.93 -14.23
CA TYR A 269 -11.03 -3.37 -15.27
C TYR A 269 -10.26 -2.55 -16.32
N SER A 270 -8.96 -2.33 -16.11
CA SER A 270 -8.13 -1.48 -16.96
C SER A 270 -7.81 -2.12 -18.31
N LEU A 271 -7.80 -1.31 -19.35
CA LEU A 271 -7.48 -1.74 -20.71
C LEU A 271 -5.96 -1.83 -20.90
N TYR A 272 -5.54 -2.79 -21.72
CA TYR A 272 -4.14 -3.04 -22.05
C TYR A 272 -3.43 -1.79 -22.60
N THR A 273 -4.08 -1.05 -23.50
CA THR A 273 -3.53 0.17 -24.12
C THR A 273 -3.29 1.30 -23.14
N GLU A 274 -4.13 1.43 -22.12
CA GLU A 274 -3.98 2.47 -21.08
C GLU A 274 -2.85 2.11 -20.11
N LEU A 275 -2.80 0.85 -19.67
CA LEU A 275 -1.85 0.42 -18.64
C LEU A 275 -0.39 0.55 -19.04
N VAL A 276 -0.04 0.29 -20.31
CA VAL A 276 1.35 0.46 -20.77
C VAL A 276 1.84 1.89 -20.54
N ASP A 277 1.02 2.88 -20.89
CA ASP A 277 1.36 4.28 -20.75
C ASP A 277 1.34 4.72 -19.28
N ILE A 278 0.36 4.25 -18.50
CA ILE A 278 0.29 4.52 -17.06
C ILE A 278 1.54 4.00 -16.34
N PHE A 279 1.90 2.73 -16.55
CA PHE A 279 3.08 2.13 -15.95
C PHE A 279 4.35 2.87 -16.35
N ARG A 280 4.50 3.23 -17.64
CA ARG A 280 5.63 4.03 -18.10
C ARG A 280 5.74 5.35 -17.36
N MET A 281 4.64 6.12 -17.29
CA MET A 281 4.64 7.43 -16.66
C MET A 281 4.89 7.36 -15.16
N MET A 282 4.29 6.40 -14.45
CA MET A 282 4.49 6.24 -13.00
C MET A 282 5.91 5.83 -12.65
N ILE A 283 6.49 4.84 -13.36
CA ILE A 283 7.86 4.38 -13.09
C ILE A 283 8.88 5.46 -13.47
N GLN A 284 8.64 6.25 -14.53
CA GLN A 284 9.50 7.38 -14.88
C GLN A 284 9.44 8.51 -13.86
N ALA A 285 8.24 8.82 -13.36
CA ALA A 285 8.06 9.85 -12.34
C ALA A 285 8.71 9.44 -11.01
N ASP A 286 8.66 8.16 -10.67
CA ASP A 286 9.18 7.63 -9.42
C ASP A 286 9.59 6.16 -9.55
N PRO A 287 10.86 5.88 -9.91
CA PRO A 287 11.31 4.52 -10.13
C PRO A 287 11.28 3.64 -8.87
N GLY A 288 11.28 4.24 -7.67
CA GLY A 288 11.24 3.52 -6.39
C GLY A 288 9.90 2.80 -6.16
N VAL A 289 8.83 3.25 -6.81
CA VAL A 289 7.47 2.73 -6.63
C VAL A 289 7.35 1.22 -6.86
N VAL A 290 8.19 0.65 -7.74
CA VAL A 290 8.15 -0.78 -8.09
C VAL A 290 8.61 -1.69 -6.94
N ALA A 291 9.38 -1.16 -5.99
CA ALA A 291 9.91 -1.91 -4.86
C ALA A 291 9.19 -1.63 -3.53
N VAL A 292 8.22 -0.70 -3.52
CA VAL A 292 7.41 -0.44 -2.33
C VAL A 292 6.57 -1.68 -2.04
N ARG A 293 6.60 -2.13 -0.79
CA ARG A 293 5.86 -3.30 -0.33
C ARG A 293 4.65 -2.87 0.49
N ASP A 294 3.54 -3.55 0.27
CA ASP A 294 2.30 -3.29 1.00
C ASP A 294 2.24 -3.96 2.38
N GLY A 295 1.06 -3.93 3.01
CA GLY A 295 0.79 -4.61 4.27
C GLY A 295 1.06 -6.13 4.23
N PHE A 296 0.88 -6.76 3.07
CA PHE A 296 1.17 -8.18 2.82
C PHE A 296 2.63 -8.46 2.46
N LYS A 297 3.46 -7.40 2.46
CA LYS A 297 4.87 -7.43 2.06
C LYS A 297 5.07 -7.78 0.58
N LEU A 298 4.05 -7.57 -0.25
CA LEU A 298 4.11 -7.80 -1.68
C LEU A 298 4.35 -6.48 -2.42
N THR A 299 5.13 -6.54 -3.49
CA THR A 299 5.35 -5.40 -4.40
C THR A 299 4.22 -5.31 -5.43
N PRO A 300 4.04 -4.16 -6.11
CA PRO A 300 3.12 -4.05 -7.25
C PRO A 300 3.37 -5.13 -8.31
N MET A 301 4.62 -5.50 -8.55
CA MET A 301 4.99 -6.49 -9.57
C MET A 301 4.59 -7.92 -9.17
N GLN A 302 4.66 -8.24 -7.88
CA GLN A 302 4.17 -9.51 -7.36
C GLN A 302 2.63 -9.59 -7.42
N TRP A 303 1.92 -8.49 -7.16
CA TRP A 303 0.48 -8.44 -7.35
C TRP A 303 0.08 -8.53 -8.83
N ALA A 304 0.87 -7.94 -9.73
CA ALA A 304 0.66 -8.05 -11.17
C ALA A 304 0.84 -9.50 -11.66
N ALA A 305 1.80 -10.22 -11.09
CA ALA A 305 1.98 -11.65 -11.32
C ALA A 305 0.79 -12.49 -10.81
N ASP A 306 0.14 -12.08 -9.73
CA ASP A 306 -1.03 -12.74 -9.13
C ASP A 306 -2.37 -12.19 -9.63
N TYR A 307 -2.42 -11.72 -10.89
CA TYR A 307 -3.60 -11.07 -11.47
C TYR A 307 -4.86 -11.97 -11.46
N VAL A 308 -4.71 -13.29 -11.43
CA VAL A 308 -5.82 -14.24 -11.33
C VAL A 308 -6.52 -14.13 -9.97
N ASN A 309 -5.76 -14.11 -8.88
CA ASN A 309 -6.30 -13.94 -7.53
C ASN A 309 -6.95 -12.55 -7.38
N VAL A 310 -6.30 -11.50 -7.92
CA VAL A 310 -6.89 -10.15 -7.97
C VAL A 310 -8.26 -10.18 -8.67
N ALA A 311 -8.35 -10.79 -9.84
CA ALA A 311 -9.62 -10.90 -10.56
C ALA A 311 -10.70 -11.68 -9.77
N GLN A 312 -10.31 -12.74 -9.06
CA GLN A 312 -11.20 -13.52 -8.21
C GLN A 312 -11.74 -12.70 -7.02
N GLN A 313 -10.90 -11.89 -6.37
CA GLN A 313 -11.31 -11.00 -5.29
C GLN A 313 -12.36 -9.97 -5.75
N HIS A 314 -12.29 -9.55 -7.02
CA HIS A 314 -13.27 -8.68 -7.65
C HIS A 314 -14.50 -9.41 -8.22
N GLY A 315 -14.58 -10.74 -8.07
CA GLY A 315 -15.70 -11.56 -8.57
C GLY A 315 -15.79 -11.64 -10.10
N LEU A 316 -14.67 -11.47 -10.81
CA LEU A 316 -14.63 -11.55 -12.26
C LEU A 316 -14.60 -13.01 -12.73
N ARG A 317 -15.38 -13.31 -13.76
CA ARG A 317 -15.42 -14.65 -14.39
C ARG A 317 -14.18 -14.97 -15.20
N GLN A 318 -13.56 -13.95 -15.79
CA GLN A 318 -12.35 -14.08 -16.58
C GLN A 318 -11.30 -13.12 -16.03
N PRO A 319 -10.09 -13.60 -15.74
CA PRO A 319 -9.04 -12.75 -15.24
C PRO A 319 -8.53 -11.83 -16.36
N ASN A 320 -8.22 -10.59 -16.01
CA ASN A 320 -7.64 -9.62 -16.93
C ASN A 320 -6.11 -9.63 -16.76
N PRO A 321 -5.33 -10.09 -17.75
CA PRO A 321 -3.88 -10.18 -17.65
C PRO A 321 -3.18 -8.84 -17.92
N ALA A 322 -3.92 -7.75 -18.18
CA ALA A 322 -3.33 -6.44 -18.39
C ALA A 322 -2.34 -6.00 -17.30
N PRO A 323 -2.49 -6.34 -16.00
CA PRO A 323 -1.48 -6.05 -14.99
C PRO A 323 -0.10 -6.66 -15.27
N LEU A 324 -0.01 -7.80 -15.98
CA LEU A 324 1.28 -8.40 -16.39
C LEU A 324 2.12 -7.44 -17.26
N LEU A 325 1.51 -6.41 -17.85
CA LEU A 325 2.24 -5.36 -18.54
C LEU A 325 3.28 -4.69 -17.67
N ALA A 326 3.06 -4.57 -16.36
CA ALA A 326 4.01 -3.96 -15.43
C ALA A 326 5.38 -4.67 -15.45
N LEU A 327 5.38 -5.95 -15.82
CA LEU A 327 6.55 -6.82 -15.89
C LEU A 327 7.23 -6.81 -17.28
N LEU A 328 6.79 -5.99 -18.23
CA LEU A 328 7.43 -5.90 -19.54
C LEU A 328 8.88 -5.40 -19.41
N PRO A 329 9.82 -5.91 -20.23
CA PRO A 329 11.23 -5.51 -20.14
C PRO A 329 11.41 -4.02 -20.40
N SER A 330 10.64 -3.47 -21.35
CA SER A 330 10.67 -2.04 -21.69
C SER A 330 10.23 -1.12 -20.54
N LEU A 331 9.42 -1.63 -19.60
CA LEU A 331 8.97 -0.90 -18.42
C LEU A 331 9.93 -1.11 -17.25
N LEU A 332 10.37 -2.35 -17.02
CA LEU A 332 11.33 -2.68 -15.97
C LEU A 332 12.71 -2.03 -16.21
N ALA A 333 13.10 -1.82 -17.46
CA ALA A 333 14.32 -1.07 -17.81
C ALA A 333 14.29 0.41 -17.40
N LEU A 334 13.11 0.95 -17.04
CA LEU A 334 12.98 2.31 -16.49
C LEU A 334 13.35 2.36 -15.01
N ALA A 335 13.30 1.23 -14.30
CA ALA A 335 13.77 1.15 -12.92
C ALA A 335 15.31 1.02 -12.88
N PRO A 336 15.99 1.71 -11.96
CA PRO A 336 17.42 1.53 -11.72
C PRO A 336 17.77 0.05 -11.50
N PRO A 337 18.91 -0.42 -12.02
CA PRO A 337 19.24 -1.83 -11.98
C PRO A 337 19.44 -2.39 -10.55
N GLU A 338 19.64 -1.53 -9.56
CA GLU A 338 19.75 -1.89 -8.15
C GLU A 338 18.40 -2.21 -7.50
N ILE A 339 17.30 -1.76 -8.10
CA ILE A 339 15.95 -1.98 -7.60
C ILE A 339 15.47 -3.35 -8.07
N ASP A 340 15.16 -4.21 -7.10
CA ASP A 340 14.51 -5.49 -7.35
C ASP A 340 13.03 -5.23 -7.63
N ALA A 341 12.65 -5.29 -8.91
CA ALA A 341 11.27 -5.10 -9.33
C ALA A 341 10.48 -6.42 -9.25
N GLY A 342 10.95 -7.41 -8.50
CA GLY A 342 10.24 -8.68 -8.33
C GLY A 342 10.21 -9.53 -9.59
N GLU A 343 11.22 -9.41 -10.47
CA GLU A 343 11.26 -10.17 -11.70
C GLU A 343 11.45 -11.67 -11.40
N VAL A 344 10.40 -12.47 -11.60
CA VAL A 344 10.41 -13.93 -11.40
C VAL A 344 9.70 -14.66 -12.54
N CYS A 345 10.01 -15.93 -12.72
CA CYS A 345 9.22 -16.85 -13.50
C CYS A 345 7.91 -17.16 -12.77
N LEU A 346 6.82 -17.18 -13.53
CA LEU A 346 5.47 -17.38 -13.02
C LEU A 346 5.03 -18.82 -13.22
N LYS A 347 4.17 -19.35 -12.34
CA LYS A 347 3.66 -20.71 -12.50
C LYS A 347 2.74 -20.79 -13.71
N VAL A 348 2.85 -21.86 -14.47
CA VAL A 348 1.97 -22.13 -15.62
C VAL A 348 0.56 -22.45 -15.13
N ALA A 349 -0.44 -21.77 -15.68
CA ALA A 349 -1.85 -22.11 -15.44
C ALA A 349 -2.21 -23.47 -16.09
N PRO A 350 -3.15 -24.24 -15.50
CA PRO A 350 -3.54 -25.56 -16.03
C PRO A 350 -4.06 -25.54 -17.48
N ASP A 351 -4.60 -24.41 -17.93
CA ASP A 351 -5.13 -24.19 -19.27
C ASP A 351 -4.13 -23.51 -20.23
N GLY A 352 -2.93 -23.20 -19.75
CA GLY A 352 -1.87 -22.59 -20.54
C GLY A 352 -1.38 -23.48 -21.69
N ARG A 353 -0.95 -22.85 -22.79
CA ARG A 353 -0.48 -23.56 -23.99
C ARG A 353 0.72 -22.84 -24.62
N CYS A 354 1.67 -23.61 -25.12
CA CYS A 354 2.72 -23.08 -26.00
C CYS A 354 2.25 -22.96 -27.43
N LEU A 355 2.76 -21.93 -28.12
CA LEU A 355 2.56 -21.73 -29.54
C LEU A 355 3.87 -21.97 -30.29
N SER A 356 3.79 -22.56 -31.49
CA SER A 356 4.97 -22.76 -32.35
C SER A 356 5.55 -21.44 -32.88
N THR A 357 4.76 -20.37 -32.87
CA THR A 357 5.15 -19.03 -33.32
C THR A 357 4.48 -17.97 -32.44
N PRO A 358 5.13 -16.81 -32.20
CA PRO A 358 4.48 -15.69 -31.52
C PRO A 358 3.23 -15.24 -32.27
N SER A 359 2.25 -14.69 -31.55
CA SER A 359 1.02 -14.18 -32.13
C SER A 359 1.30 -13.19 -33.28
N ARG A 360 0.59 -13.35 -34.40
CA ARG A 360 0.68 -12.47 -35.58
C ARG A 360 0.38 -11.02 -35.16
N GLY A 361 1.43 -10.19 -35.06
CA GLY A 361 1.29 -8.77 -34.71
C GLY A 361 2.42 -8.22 -33.83
N ALA A 362 3.19 -9.07 -33.16
CA ALA A 362 4.37 -8.63 -32.42
C ALA A 362 5.47 -8.15 -33.39
N ALA A 363 5.73 -6.85 -33.41
CA ALA A 363 6.82 -6.25 -34.18
C ALA A 363 8.15 -6.97 -33.88
N SER A 364 8.90 -7.33 -34.93
CA SER A 364 10.23 -7.97 -34.93
C SER A 364 10.65 -8.56 -33.59
N VAL A 365 10.03 -9.68 -33.23
CA VAL A 365 10.39 -10.42 -32.03
C VAL A 365 11.85 -10.86 -32.16
N GLU A 366 12.72 -10.38 -31.28
CA GLU A 366 14.11 -10.80 -31.27
C GLU A 366 14.18 -12.33 -31.11
N PRO A 367 15.14 -13.01 -31.77
CA PRO A 367 15.32 -14.44 -31.61
C PRO A 367 15.53 -14.77 -30.13
N THR A 368 14.83 -15.78 -29.63
CA THR A 368 15.01 -16.25 -28.25
C THR A 368 16.42 -16.79 -28.05
N ARG A 369 17.07 -16.44 -26.93
CA ARG A 369 18.40 -16.94 -26.56
C ARG A 369 18.44 -18.45 -26.31
N PHE A 370 17.34 -19.02 -25.82
CA PHE A 370 17.20 -20.44 -25.54
C PHE A 370 16.23 -21.12 -26.50
N LEU A 371 16.44 -22.43 -26.72
CA LEU A 371 15.57 -23.30 -27.51
C LEU A 371 15.00 -24.41 -26.62
N GLU A 372 13.97 -25.10 -27.10
CA GLU A 372 13.44 -26.30 -26.43
C GLU A 372 14.56 -27.33 -26.18
N GLY A 373 14.60 -27.88 -24.97
CA GLY A 373 15.64 -28.79 -24.51
C GLY A 373 16.86 -28.12 -23.87
N HIS A 374 17.03 -26.79 -23.99
CA HIS A 374 18.13 -26.10 -23.31
C HIS A 374 17.97 -26.12 -21.79
N ARG A 375 19.11 -26.30 -21.10
CA ARG A 375 19.20 -26.21 -19.65
C ARG A 375 19.30 -24.77 -19.19
N VAL A 376 18.44 -24.40 -18.26
CA VAL A 376 18.36 -23.04 -17.72
C VAL A 376 18.25 -23.07 -16.20
N ILE A 377 18.54 -21.92 -15.59
CA ILE A 377 18.10 -21.61 -14.23
C ILE A 377 17.09 -20.48 -14.29
N CYS A 378 16.05 -20.60 -13.50
CA CYS A 378 14.93 -19.68 -13.42
C CYS A 378 14.85 -19.08 -12.02
N ARG A 379 14.66 -17.77 -11.96
CA ARG A 379 14.36 -17.07 -10.71
C ARG A 379 12.89 -17.31 -10.37
N VAL A 380 12.58 -17.90 -9.23
CA VAL A 380 11.21 -18.20 -8.79
C VAL A 380 10.97 -17.67 -7.39
N ASP A 381 9.70 -17.46 -7.04
CA ASP A 381 9.31 -17.11 -5.68
C ASP A 381 9.50 -18.27 -4.72
N ALA A 382 10.05 -17.95 -3.55
CA ALA A 382 10.18 -18.83 -2.41
C ALA A 382 9.29 -18.35 -1.25
N PRO A 383 8.92 -19.26 -0.32
CA PRO A 383 8.18 -18.88 0.89
C PRO A 383 8.85 -17.72 1.64
N GLY A 384 8.04 -16.77 2.11
CA GLY A 384 8.53 -15.57 2.81
C GLY A 384 8.92 -14.40 1.90
N GLY A 385 8.55 -14.44 0.61
CA GLY A 385 8.78 -13.34 -0.34
C GLY A 385 10.25 -13.21 -0.76
N ALA A 386 11.05 -14.24 -0.51
CA ALA A 386 12.40 -14.37 -1.03
C ALA A 386 12.36 -14.97 -2.45
N HIS A 387 13.47 -14.83 -3.18
CA HIS A 387 13.61 -15.43 -4.50
C HIS A 387 14.75 -16.44 -4.51
N VAL A 388 14.55 -17.54 -5.23
CA VAL A 388 15.57 -18.59 -5.42
C VAL A 388 15.76 -18.85 -6.90
N TRP A 389 16.94 -19.36 -7.25
CA TRP A 389 17.21 -19.85 -8.60
C TRP A 389 17.03 -21.36 -8.61
N GLU A 390 16.12 -21.84 -9.44
CA GLU A 390 15.85 -23.26 -9.64
C GLU A 390 16.24 -23.68 -11.06
N GLU A 391 16.84 -24.86 -11.17
CA GLU A 391 17.25 -25.43 -12.45
C GLU A 391 16.05 -26.04 -13.17
N GLY A 392 16.10 -26.05 -14.50
CA GLY A 392 15.06 -26.62 -15.34
C GLY A 392 15.47 -26.78 -16.80
N VAL A 393 14.50 -27.20 -17.60
CA VAL A 393 14.63 -27.38 -19.05
C VAL A 393 13.55 -26.55 -19.74
N VAL A 394 13.92 -25.81 -20.78
CA VAL A 394 12.92 -25.16 -21.65
C VAL A 394 12.11 -26.24 -22.36
N VAL A 395 10.81 -26.29 -22.12
CA VAL A 395 9.89 -27.30 -22.70
C VAL A 395 8.98 -26.74 -23.79
N GLY A 396 8.95 -25.42 -23.93
CA GLY A 396 8.19 -24.76 -24.99
C GLY A 396 8.59 -23.30 -25.12
N LEU A 397 8.29 -22.74 -26.30
CA LEU A 397 8.48 -21.33 -26.59
C LEU A 397 7.13 -20.62 -26.70
N TRP A 398 7.13 -19.30 -26.54
CA TRP A 398 5.94 -18.45 -26.73
C TRP A 398 4.71 -18.93 -25.95
N TYR A 399 4.91 -19.21 -24.66
CA TYR A 399 3.85 -19.61 -23.74
C TYR A 399 2.76 -18.52 -23.66
N ARG A 400 1.49 -18.97 -23.61
CA ARG A 400 0.32 -18.09 -23.46
C ARG A 400 -0.78 -18.75 -22.66
N GLU A 401 -1.55 -17.93 -21.97
CA GLU A 401 -2.81 -18.33 -21.35
C GLU A 401 -4.00 -17.91 -22.23
N GLY A 402 -5.13 -18.61 -22.10
CA GLY A 402 -6.30 -18.38 -22.94
C GLY A 402 -6.91 -16.99 -22.78
N CYS A 403 -6.72 -16.35 -21.62
CA CYS A 403 -7.20 -15.01 -21.33
C CYS A 403 -6.28 -13.89 -21.87
N TRP A 404 -5.10 -14.20 -22.41
CA TRP A 404 -4.16 -13.18 -22.89
C TRP A 404 -4.64 -12.53 -24.18
N PRO A 405 -4.67 -11.18 -24.25
CA PRO A 405 -5.14 -10.47 -25.43
C PRO A 405 -4.26 -10.79 -26.65
N ALA A 406 -4.83 -10.75 -27.84
CA ALA A 406 -4.16 -11.16 -29.08
C ALA A 406 -2.87 -10.36 -29.34
N GLU A 407 -2.85 -9.12 -28.88
CA GLU A 407 -1.75 -8.16 -29.01
C GLU A 407 -0.58 -8.46 -28.05
N HIS A 408 -0.81 -9.23 -26.98
CA HIS A 408 0.28 -9.70 -26.12
C HIS A 408 1.21 -10.58 -26.97
N PRO A 409 2.55 -10.50 -26.87
CA PRO A 409 3.45 -11.35 -27.67
C PRO A 409 3.48 -12.80 -27.18
N GLY A 410 3.27 -13.02 -25.89
CA GLY A 410 3.51 -14.30 -25.22
C GLY A 410 4.74 -14.23 -24.33
N ALA A 411 4.94 -15.23 -23.47
CA ALA A 411 6.14 -15.38 -22.66
C ALA A 411 7.18 -16.18 -23.46
N PRO A 412 8.44 -15.72 -23.58
CA PRO A 412 9.45 -16.38 -24.42
C PRO A 412 9.64 -17.87 -24.13
N TYR A 413 9.55 -18.29 -22.86
CA TYR A 413 9.88 -19.64 -22.43
C TYR A 413 8.84 -20.23 -21.48
N GLU A 414 8.43 -21.48 -21.73
CA GLU A 414 7.91 -22.39 -20.73
C GLU A 414 9.06 -23.30 -20.26
N VAL A 415 9.26 -23.42 -18.96
CA VAL A 415 10.34 -24.17 -18.33
C VAL A 415 9.76 -25.18 -17.36
N LEU A 416 10.14 -26.45 -17.55
CA LEU A 416 9.91 -27.49 -16.55
C LEU A 416 11.09 -27.48 -15.59
N LEU A 417 10.85 -27.02 -14.36
CA LEU A 417 11.84 -27.06 -13.30
C LEU A 417 12.12 -28.50 -12.91
N ASP A 418 13.35 -28.77 -12.47
CA ASP A 418 13.76 -30.12 -12.08
C ASP A 418 13.01 -30.65 -10.84
N ILE A 419 12.35 -29.76 -10.10
CA ILE A 419 11.43 -30.07 -9.01
C ILE A 419 10.04 -30.54 -9.50
N GLY A 420 9.84 -30.65 -10.82
CA GLY A 420 8.59 -31.08 -11.45
C GLY A 420 7.56 -29.97 -11.71
N THR A 421 7.83 -28.74 -11.27
CA THR A 421 6.92 -27.60 -11.46
C THR A 421 7.15 -26.92 -12.81
N ARG A 422 6.07 -26.61 -13.54
CA ARG A 422 6.14 -25.80 -14.77
C ARG A 422 6.01 -24.31 -14.44
N VAL A 423 6.93 -23.53 -14.99
CA VAL A 423 6.94 -22.07 -14.91
C VAL A 423 7.12 -21.46 -16.28
N PHE A 424 6.82 -20.17 -16.45
CA PHE A 424 7.14 -19.42 -17.65
C PHE A 424 7.92 -18.17 -17.31
N ALA A 425 8.89 -17.82 -18.16
CA ALA A 425 9.62 -16.57 -18.07
C ALA A 425 8.90 -15.53 -18.92
N LEU A 426 8.31 -14.51 -18.29
CA LEU A 426 7.55 -13.48 -19.01
C LEU A 426 8.44 -12.64 -19.95
N VAL A 427 9.74 -12.60 -19.66
CA VAL A 427 10.76 -11.83 -20.39
C VAL A 427 12.04 -12.64 -20.54
N ASP A 428 12.68 -12.54 -21.70
CA ASP A 428 14.01 -13.07 -21.94
C ASP A 428 15.08 -12.12 -21.37
N SER A 429 15.38 -12.28 -20.07
CA SER A 429 16.39 -11.48 -19.37
C SER A 429 17.15 -12.33 -18.37
N ASP A 430 18.45 -12.08 -18.23
CA ASP A 430 19.30 -12.71 -17.20
C ASP A 430 18.84 -12.42 -15.77
N ARG A 431 17.90 -11.50 -15.56
CA ARG A 431 17.27 -11.31 -14.23
C ARG A 431 16.28 -12.42 -13.88
N ILE A 432 15.69 -13.07 -14.87
CA ILE A 432 14.62 -14.06 -14.73
C ILE A 432 15.10 -15.45 -15.13
N VAL A 433 15.81 -15.55 -16.26
CA VAL A 433 16.23 -16.82 -16.86
C VAL A 433 17.66 -16.72 -17.39
N ARG A 434 18.49 -17.71 -17.06
CA ARG A 434 19.90 -17.79 -17.47
C ARG A 434 20.23 -19.19 -17.97
N ALA A 435 21.28 -19.31 -18.77
CA ALA A 435 21.90 -20.61 -19.02
C ALA A 435 22.35 -21.25 -17.69
N GLU A 436 22.16 -22.56 -17.53
CA GLU A 436 22.58 -23.27 -16.31
C GLU A 436 24.09 -23.08 -16.03
N GLU A 437 24.92 -23.07 -17.07
CA GLU A 437 26.38 -22.89 -16.98
C GLU A 437 26.81 -21.53 -16.40
N ALA A 438 25.99 -20.49 -16.57
CA ALA A 438 26.27 -19.17 -16.00
C ALA A 438 26.16 -19.18 -14.46
N GLY A 439 25.42 -20.14 -13.91
CA GLY A 439 25.10 -20.24 -12.50
C GLY A 439 24.23 -19.07 -12.00
N PRO A 440 23.76 -19.14 -10.74
CA PRO A 440 23.06 -18.01 -10.14
C PRO A 440 23.95 -16.77 -10.17
N PRO A 441 23.38 -15.55 -10.27
CA PRO A 441 24.16 -14.34 -10.15
C PRO A 441 25.04 -14.48 -8.91
N ARG A 442 26.34 -14.22 -9.09
CA ARG A 442 27.22 -13.98 -7.96
C ARG A 442 26.66 -12.73 -7.31
N THR A 443 25.71 -12.89 -6.39
CA THR A 443 25.21 -11.82 -5.54
C THR A 443 26.48 -11.14 -5.08
N SER A 444 26.61 -9.86 -5.42
CA SER A 444 27.77 -9.05 -5.10
C SER A 444 27.90 -9.12 -3.59
N ARG A 445 28.64 -10.13 -3.14
CA ARG A 445 28.72 -10.56 -1.77
C ARG A 445 29.56 -9.50 -1.14
N ARG A 446 28.90 -8.42 -0.73
CA ARG A 446 29.43 -7.21 -0.11
C ARG A 446 30.59 -7.62 0.79
N ALA A 447 31.81 -7.55 0.24
CA ALA A 447 33.08 -8.07 0.74
C ALA A 447 33.00 -8.98 1.99
N ALA A 448 32.21 -10.06 1.95
CA ALA A 448 32.22 -11.02 3.04
C ALA A 448 33.54 -11.79 2.91
N ALA A 449 34.35 -11.73 3.96
CA ALA A 449 35.71 -12.26 4.02
C ALA A 449 35.87 -13.61 3.30
N PRO A 450 36.99 -13.83 2.60
CA PRO A 450 37.22 -15.05 1.84
C PRO A 450 36.98 -16.28 2.74
N PRO A 451 36.19 -17.27 2.28
CA PRO A 451 36.01 -18.48 3.06
C PRO A 451 37.38 -19.15 3.25
N PRO A 452 37.65 -19.76 4.42
CA PRO A 452 38.90 -20.46 4.65
C PRO A 452 39.10 -21.54 3.57
N PRO A 453 40.34 -21.77 3.11
CA PRO A 453 40.64 -22.67 2.01
C PRO A 453 40.11 -24.07 2.33
N ARG A 454 39.08 -24.50 1.60
CA ARG A 454 38.59 -25.88 1.68
C ARG A 454 39.60 -26.79 0.98
N ALA A 455 40.08 -27.79 1.71
CA ALA A 455 40.92 -28.85 1.20
C ALA A 455 40.23 -29.55 0.02
N ARG A 456 40.91 -29.56 -1.14
CA ARG A 456 40.52 -30.32 -2.33
C ARG A 456 40.55 -31.81 -1.99
N ALA A 457 39.39 -32.42 -1.79
CA ALA A 457 39.25 -33.88 -1.90
C ALA A 457 39.12 -34.22 -3.39
N ALA A 458 40.11 -34.93 -3.92
CA ALA A 458 40.12 -35.46 -5.27
C ALA A 458 39.12 -36.62 -5.37
N ALA A 459 38.02 -36.42 -6.10
CA ALA A 459 37.12 -37.50 -6.49
C ALA A 459 37.47 -37.93 -7.92
N ALA A 460 37.99 -39.15 -8.04
CA ALA A 460 38.32 -39.80 -9.29
C ALA A 460 37.04 -40.24 -10.02
N SER A 461 36.92 -39.84 -11.29
CA SER A 461 35.88 -40.28 -12.22
C SER A 461 36.22 -41.66 -12.78
N ALA A 462 35.50 -42.70 -12.33
CA ALA A 462 35.52 -44.02 -12.94
C ALA A 462 34.39 -44.13 -13.97
N GLY A 463 34.76 -44.40 -15.23
CA GLY A 463 33.81 -44.65 -16.33
C GLY A 463 33.09 -45.97 -16.15
N GLY A 464 31.77 -45.91 -15.96
CA GLY A 464 30.87 -47.06 -15.94
C GLY A 464 29.81 -46.93 -17.04
N ALA A 465 29.73 -47.93 -17.90
CA ALA A 465 28.81 -47.99 -19.03
C ALA A 465 27.35 -48.21 -18.58
N GLY A 466 26.42 -47.47 -19.19
CA GLY A 466 25.07 -47.95 -19.51
C GLY A 466 24.02 -48.02 -18.40
N ALA A 467 24.16 -47.30 -17.28
CA ALA A 467 23.05 -47.14 -16.33
C ALA A 467 22.14 -45.99 -16.80
N ALA A 468 20.82 -46.22 -16.80
CA ALA A 468 19.84 -45.16 -17.04
C ALA A 468 20.16 -43.96 -16.12
N PRO A 469 20.10 -42.72 -16.64
CA PRO A 469 20.47 -41.54 -15.87
C PRO A 469 19.65 -41.50 -14.58
N ARG A 470 20.33 -41.52 -13.43
CA ARG A 470 19.66 -41.39 -12.14
C ARG A 470 19.00 -40.01 -12.08
N PRO A 471 17.74 -39.91 -11.62
CA PRO A 471 17.08 -38.62 -11.48
C PRO A 471 17.90 -37.75 -10.53
N ARG A 472 18.19 -36.51 -10.95
CA ARG A 472 19.00 -35.57 -10.16
C ARG A 472 18.37 -35.31 -8.81
N PHE A 473 17.04 -35.21 -8.75
CA PHE A 473 16.31 -34.99 -7.52
C PHE A 473 15.63 -36.26 -7.06
N GLN A 474 15.86 -36.63 -5.80
CA GLN A 474 15.22 -37.77 -5.16
C GLN A 474 14.34 -37.27 -4.02
N ARG A 475 13.03 -37.42 -4.17
CA ARG A 475 12.08 -37.18 -3.08
C ARG A 475 12.20 -38.31 -2.07
N ARG A 476 12.36 -37.98 -0.78
CA ARG A 476 12.43 -38.98 0.29
C ARG A 476 11.76 -38.44 1.55
N GLN A 477 11.13 -39.35 2.30
CA GLN A 477 10.62 -39.03 3.62
C GLN A 477 11.73 -39.19 4.67
N ARG A 478 11.91 -38.18 5.53
CA ARG A 478 12.83 -38.22 6.66
C ARG A 478 12.26 -39.09 7.80
N PRO A 479 13.10 -39.52 8.76
CA PRO A 479 12.63 -40.28 9.93
C PRO A 479 11.60 -39.54 10.80
N ASP A 480 11.54 -38.21 10.72
CA ASP A 480 10.56 -37.37 11.42
C ASP A 480 9.21 -37.25 10.68
N GLY A 481 9.06 -37.94 9.55
CA GLY A 481 7.85 -37.92 8.73
C GLY A 481 7.77 -36.76 7.74
N SER A 482 8.68 -35.77 7.81
CA SER A 482 8.75 -34.67 6.84
C SER A 482 9.30 -35.13 5.49
N TRP A 483 8.87 -34.50 4.41
CA TRP A 483 9.34 -34.81 3.07
C TRP A 483 10.44 -33.83 2.64
N GLU A 484 11.47 -34.35 1.99
CA GLU A 484 12.51 -33.53 1.37
C GLU A 484 12.81 -33.97 -0.06
N LEU A 485 13.25 -33.01 -0.86
CA LEU A 485 13.80 -33.23 -2.20
C LEU A 485 15.33 -33.12 -2.11
N LEU A 486 16.02 -34.25 -2.28
CA LEU A 486 17.48 -34.34 -2.26
C LEU A 486 18.04 -34.13 -3.67
N ASP A 487 18.85 -33.10 -3.88
CA ASP A 487 19.70 -33.00 -5.06
C ASP A 487 20.87 -34.00 -4.91
N THR A 488 20.83 -35.08 -5.69
CA THR A 488 21.85 -36.15 -5.69
C THR A 488 23.21 -35.70 -6.22
N VAL A 489 23.26 -34.61 -6.97
CA VAL A 489 24.50 -34.03 -7.50
C VAL A 489 25.11 -33.09 -6.47
N SER A 490 24.32 -32.19 -5.88
CA SER A 490 24.83 -31.20 -4.93
C SER A 490 24.87 -31.70 -3.47
N GLY A 491 24.17 -32.79 -3.16
CA GLY A 491 23.95 -33.30 -1.81
C GLY A 491 23.07 -32.40 -0.91
N LYS A 492 22.45 -31.35 -1.45
CA LYS A 492 21.60 -30.43 -0.67
C LYS A 492 20.18 -30.98 -0.65
N ALA A 493 19.53 -30.90 0.50
CA ALA A 493 18.13 -31.26 0.64
C ALA A 493 17.27 -30.05 0.98
N ARG A 494 16.05 -30.01 0.44
CA ARG A 494 15.08 -28.93 0.69
C ARG A 494 13.74 -29.52 1.13
N PRO A 495 12.95 -28.83 1.97
CA PRO A 495 11.60 -29.27 2.31
C PRO A 495 10.76 -29.44 1.05
N ALA A 496 9.96 -30.50 1.00
CA ALA A 496 9.01 -30.78 -0.07
C ALA A 496 7.67 -31.22 0.51
N SER A 497 6.58 -31.06 -0.24
CA SER A 497 5.29 -31.66 0.12
C SER A 497 5.36 -33.20 0.03
N PRO A 498 4.45 -33.94 0.67
CA PRO A 498 4.24 -35.36 0.37
C PRO A 498 3.93 -35.59 -1.12
N PRO A 499 4.21 -36.77 -1.68
CA PRO A 499 3.64 -37.16 -2.97
C PRO A 499 2.12 -37.19 -2.87
N ASP A 500 1.43 -36.71 -3.90
CA ASP A 500 -0.02 -36.82 -3.96
C ASP A 500 -0.38 -38.31 -4.05
N SER A 501 -1.39 -38.74 -3.29
CA SER A 501 -1.75 -40.16 -3.10
C SER A 501 -2.12 -40.91 -4.39
N ASP A 502 -2.24 -40.19 -5.51
CA ASP A 502 -2.62 -40.73 -6.80
C ASP A 502 -1.41 -40.93 -7.75
N GLU A 503 -0.21 -40.45 -7.38
CA GLU A 503 1.06 -40.79 -8.04
C GLU A 503 1.69 -42.03 -7.37
N GLU A 504 1.01 -43.19 -7.43
CA GLU A 504 1.59 -44.44 -6.91
C GLU A 504 2.48 -45.17 -7.92
N VAL A 505 3.73 -45.38 -7.45
CA VAL A 505 4.63 -46.55 -7.57
C VAL A 505 5.12 -46.98 -8.96
#